data_AF-A0A3N7E969-F1
#
_entry.id   AF-A0A3N7E969-F1
#
_cell.length_a   1.000
_cell.length_b   1.000
_cell.length_c   1.000
_cell.angle_alpha   90.00
_cell.angle_beta   90.00
_cell.angle_gamma   90.00
#
_symmetry.space_group_name_H-M   'P 1'
#
loop_
_entity.id
_entity.type
_entity.pdbx_description
1 polymer ?
#
loop_
_entity_poly.entity_id
_entity_poly.type
_entity_poly.pdbx_seq_one_letter_code
_entity_poly.pdbx_strand_id
1 'polypeptide(L)'
;MDPSPPSEYVTCLGDLYSVAWMEDSETHNLKKETIKQQYHSVKERTSNYNAFTSGSHVMQYGNESLKGEKLFLYQGFDPASVNFPPNNGHIGARMDVVNQRDAELVFLWQMYKRAEGGSEKKTQILNQIKETMRHRTHLDSSMELIGTLLLGPKKGSAILKSVREPDSPLVDDWRCLKSMVRLFETHCGSLTQYGMKHMRAFANICNGGVSLASMEEACVAACSGHDAGELHPSNQGYST
;
A
#
# COMPACT_ATOMS: atom_id res chain seq x y z
N MET A 1 16.64 -10.55 -7.07
CA MET A 1 16.48 -9.10 -6.87
C MET A 1 17.75 -8.49 -7.36
N ASP A 2 17.68 -7.92 -8.54
CA ASP A 2 18.69 -7.05 -9.10
C ASP A 2 18.12 -5.61 -9.13
N PRO A 3 18.77 -4.62 -8.50
CA PRO A 3 19.97 -4.74 -7.66
C PRO A 3 19.70 -5.45 -6.34
N SER A 4 20.65 -6.29 -5.90
CA SER A 4 20.58 -6.96 -4.60
C SER A 4 21.22 -6.11 -3.49
N PRO A 5 20.60 -6.00 -2.30
CA PRO A 5 21.25 -5.35 -1.16
C PRO A 5 22.41 -6.20 -0.62
N PRO A 6 23.31 -5.62 0.20
CA PRO A 6 24.33 -6.38 0.93
C PRO A 6 23.72 -7.56 1.71
N SER A 7 24.45 -8.66 1.79
CA SER A 7 23.92 -9.96 2.22
C SER A 7 23.35 -9.96 3.64
N GLU A 8 23.82 -9.09 4.53
CA GLU A 8 23.37 -8.93 5.91
C GLU A 8 21.93 -8.39 6.00
N TYR A 9 21.47 -7.66 4.98
CA TYR A 9 20.10 -7.16 4.92
C TYR A 9 19.13 -8.25 4.44
N VAL A 10 18.02 -8.39 5.17
CA VAL A 10 16.92 -9.34 4.89
C VAL A 10 15.62 -8.64 4.51
N THR A 11 15.65 -7.32 4.35
CA THR A 11 14.50 -6.46 4.09
C THR A 11 14.76 -5.54 2.89
N CYS A 12 13.71 -4.90 2.39
CA CYS A 12 13.83 -3.88 1.35
C CYS A 12 14.47 -2.61 1.94
N LEU A 13 15.36 -1.96 1.19
CA LEU A 13 16.07 -0.74 1.64
C LEU A 13 15.35 0.56 1.27
N GLY A 14 14.39 0.50 0.35
CA GLY A 14 13.62 1.65 -0.08
C GLY A 14 12.44 1.27 -0.96
N ASP A 15 11.62 2.27 -1.28
CA ASP A 15 10.44 2.15 -2.15
C ASP A 15 10.74 2.78 -3.52
N LEU A 16 10.26 2.15 -4.60
CA LEU A 16 10.61 2.53 -5.98
C LEU A 16 10.36 4.02 -6.28
N TYR A 17 9.22 4.56 -5.85
CA TYR A 17 8.92 5.99 -6.02
C TYR A 17 9.89 6.88 -5.22
N SER A 18 10.13 6.52 -3.95
CA SER A 18 10.94 7.31 -3.04
C SER A 18 12.40 7.37 -3.50
N VAL A 19 13.00 6.22 -3.82
CA VAL A 19 14.38 6.19 -4.31
C VAL A 19 14.52 6.87 -5.68
N ALA A 20 13.48 6.81 -6.52
CA ALA A 20 13.50 7.45 -7.82
C ALA A 20 13.65 8.97 -7.73
N TRP A 21 12.91 9.66 -6.85
CA TRP A 21 13.02 11.12 -6.76
C TRP A 21 14.23 11.57 -5.93
N MET A 22 14.61 10.82 -4.89
CA MET A 22 15.77 11.18 -4.06
C MET A 22 17.07 11.05 -4.86
N GLU A 23 17.28 9.93 -5.56
CA GLU A 23 18.49 9.73 -6.36
C GLU A 23 18.54 10.69 -7.56
N ASP A 24 17.39 11.03 -8.16
CA ASP A 24 17.30 12.06 -9.19
C ASP A 24 17.76 13.42 -8.64
N SER A 25 17.24 13.84 -7.48
CA SER A 25 17.63 15.10 -6.84
C SER A 25 19.11 15.17 -6.47
N GLU A 26 19.67 14.07 -5.94
CA GLU A 26 21.07 13.97 -5.51
C GLU A 26 22.05 13.91 -6.69
N THR A 27 21.56 13.63 -7.89
CA THR A 27 22.39 13.51 -9.11
C THR A 27 22.18 14.67 -10.09
N HIS A 28 21.39 15.70 -9.74
CA HIS A 28 21.15 16.86 -10.60
C HIS A 28 21.41 18.21 -9.93
N ASN A 29 21.63 19.23 -10.77
CA ASN A 29 21.69 20.61 -10.32
C ASN A 29 20.26 21.16 -10.15
N LEU A 30 19.78 21.23 -8.91
CA LEU A 30 18.40 21.65 -8.60
C LEU A 30 18.08 23.13 -8.89
N LYS A 31 19.09 23.96 -9.17
CA LYS A 31 18.86 25.32 -9.72
C LYS A 31 18.54 25.30 -11.21
N LYS A 32 18.87 24.21 -11.91
CA LYS A 32 18.60 24.01 -13.34
C LYS A 32 17.36 23.15 -13.55
N GLU A 33 17.19 22.10 -12.75
CA GLU A 33 16.06 21.19 -12.87
C GLU A 33 14.74 21.80 -12.36
N THR A 34 13.64 21.48 -13.05
CA THR A 34 12.29 21.90 -12.70
C THR A 34 11.49 20.77 -12.05
N ILE A 35 10.44 21.10 -11.29
CA ILE A 35 9.49 20.11 -10.76
C ILE A 35 8.92 19.21 -11.88
N LYS A 36 8.64 19.80 -13.06
CA LYS A 36 8.16 19.05 -14.23
C LYS A 36 9.15 17.97 -14.70
N GLN A 37 10.44 18.28 -14.73
CA GLN A 37 11.47 17.36 -15.20
C GLN A 37 11.60 16.16 -14.26
N GLN A 38 11.77 16.41 -12.96
CA GLN A 38 11.79 15.36 -11.96
C GLN A 38 10.53 14.50 -11.98
N TYR A 39 9.33 15.10 -12.11
CA TYR A 39 8.10 14.33 -12.25
C TYR A 39 8.15 13.33 -13.42
N HIS A 40 8.67 13.74 -14.57
CA HIS A 40 8.80 12.85 -15.73
C HIS A 40 9.83 11.74 -15.50
N SER A 41 11.01 12.07 -14.94
CA SER A 41 12.04 11.10 -14.57
C SER A 41 11.51 10.05 -13.59
N VAL A 42 10.85 10.51 -12.52
CA VAL A 42 10.27 9.66 -11.48
C VAL A 42 9.14 8.79 -12.03
N LYS A 43 8.28 9.35 -12.89
CA LYS A 43 7.21 8.60 -13.54
C LYS A 43 7.74 7.46 -14.40
N GLU A 44 8.76 7.73 -15.21
CA GLU A 44 9.36 6.73 -16.08
C GLU A 44 9.98 5.58 -15.25
N ARG A 45 10.82 5.91 -14.26
CA ARG A 45 11.45 4.91 -13.39
C ARG A 45 10.44 4.12 -12.56
N THR A 46 9.44 4.78 -11.99
CA THR A 46 8.41 4.12 -11.15
C THR A 46 7.47 3.22 -11.96
N SER A 47 7.24 3.54 -13.23
CA SER A 47 6.51 2.65 -14.16
C SER A 47 7.32 1.41 -14.57
N ASN A 48 8.58 1.34 -14.14
CA ASN A 48 9.58 0.37 -14.56
C ASN A 48 9.71 0.32 -16.10
N TYR A 49 9.78 1.52 -16.70
CA TYR A 49 9.80 1.74 -18.15
C TYR A 49 8.58 1.11 -18.86
N ASN A 50 7.38 1.45 -18.38
CA ASN A 50 6.08 1.02 -18.90
C ASN A 50 5.82 -0.51 -18.86
N ALA A 51 6.52 -1.26 -18.02
CA ALA A 51 6.23 -2.68 -17.83
C ALA A 51 4.90 -2.89 -17.08
N PHE A 52 4.56 -1.99 -16.13
CA PHE A 52 3.36 -1.94 -15.29
C PHE A 52 2.99 -3.20 -14.47
N THR A 53 3.53 -4.37 -14.79
CA THR A 53 3.48 -5.60 -13.99
C THR A 53 4.40 -5.52 -12.77
N SER A 54 5.40 -4.64 -12.82
CA SER A 54 6.45 -4.46 -11.81
C SER A 54 6.70 -2.98 -11.51
N GLY A 55 5.64 -2.16 -11.47
CA GLY A 55 5.72 -0.70 -11.27
C GLY A 55 4.35 -0.06 -11.01
N SER A 56 4.29 1.26 -10.93
CA SER A 56 3.05 2.01 -10.71
C SER A 56 2.99 3.31 -11.52
N HIS A 57 1.80 3.93 -11.54
CA HIS A 57 1.58 5.20 -12.21
C HIS A 57 1.77 6.35 -11.23
N VAL A 58 2.80 7.17 -11.46
CA VAL A 58 3.01 8.40 -10.69
C VAL A 58 2.02 9.45 -11.15
N MET A 59 1.19 9.90 -10.21
CA MET A 59 0.10 10.86 -10.44
C MET A 59 0.52 12.26 -9.99
N GLN A 60 -0.22 13.27 -10.44
CA GLN A 60 -0.04 14.67 -10.08
C GLN A 60 -1.42 15.27 -9.80
N TYR A 61 -1.50 16.16 -8.82
CA TYR A 61 -2.75 16.80 -8.39
C TYR A 61 -2.47 18.23 -7.94
N GLY A 62 -3.52 19.07 -7.87
CA GLY A 62 -3.41 20.45 -7.40
C GLY A 62 -2.97 21.43 -8.49
N ASN A 63 -2.21 22.46 -8.10
CA ASN A 63 -1.85 23.55 -9.01
C ASN A 63 -0.66 23.19 -9.91
N GLU A 64 -0.94 22.90 -11.19
CA GLU A 64 0.09 22.54 -12.17
C GLU A 64 1.02 23.71 -12.54
N SER A 65 0.69 24.97 -12.22
CA SER A 65 1.56 26.11 -12.53
C SER A 65 2.92 26.01 -11.84
N LEU A 66 2.98 25.34 -10.68
CA LEU A 66 4.20 25.13 -9.91
C LEU A 66 5.23 24.26 -10.65
N LYS A 67 4.80 23.46 -11.64
CA LYS A 67 5.68 22.53 -12.35
C LYS A 67 6.83 23.22 -13.08
N GLY A 68 6.66 24.50 -13.45
CA GLY A 68 7.70 25.29 -14.11
C GLY A 68 8.81 25.79 -13.17
N GLU A 69 8.59 25.72 -11.86
CA GLU A 69 9.54 26.20 -10.86
C GLU A 69 10.74 25.26 -10.70
N LYS A 70 11.84 25.82 -10.21
CA LYS A 70 13.08 25.08 -9.96
C LYS A 70 13.01 24.32 -8.64
N LEU A 71 13.55 23.11 -8.61
CA LEU A 71 13.52 22.23 -7.43
C LEU A 71 14.19 22.83 -6.20
N PHE A 72 15.22 23.68 -6.38
CA PHE A 72 15.93 24.25 -5.25
C PHE A 72 15.08 25.10 -4.30
N LEU A 73 13.95 25.62 -4.78
CA LEU A 73 12.99 26.38 -3.96
C LEU A 73 12.36 25.51 -2.87
N TYR A 74 12.35 24.18 -3.05
CA TYR A 74 11.68 23.21 -2.18
C TYR A 74 12.69 22.29 -1.49
N GLN A 75 13.74 21.87 -2.20
CA GLN A 75 14.69 20.85 -1.76
C GLN A 75 16.07 21.42 -1.39
N GLY A 76 16.27 22.74 -1.57
CA GLY A 76 17.57 23.38 -1.35
C GLY A 76 18.55 23.14 -2.49
N PHE A 77 19.83 23.45 -2.27
CA PHE A 77 20.87 23.37 -3.30
C PHE A 77 22.18 22.87 -2.71
N ASP A 78 22.70 21.78 -3.26
CA ASP A 78 24.05 21.29 -2.97
C ASP A 78 25.08 21.97 -3.89
N PRO A 79 26.07 22.73 -3.35
CA PRO A 79 27.15 23.30 -4.14
C PRO A 79 27.98 22.28 -4.95
N ALA A 80 28.05 21.01 -4.54
CA ALA A 80 28.75 19.98 -5.30
C ALA A 80 28.08 19.68 -6.65
N SER A 81 26.77 19.93 -6.77
CA SER A 81 25.98 19.67 -7.98
C SER A 81 26.17 20.70 -9.11
N VAL A 82 26.93 21.79 -8.91
CA VAL A 82 27.03 22.91 -9.88
C VAL A 82 27.33 22.44 -11.31
N ASN A 83 28.29 21.52 -11.42
CA ASN A 83 28.81 21.00 -12.69
C ASN A 83 28.13 19.71 -13.14
N PHE A 84 27.07 19.26 -12.46
CA PHE A 84 26.34 18.08 -12.90
C PHE A 84 25.66 18.34 -14.26
N PRO A 85 25.67 17.35 -15.16
CA PRO A 85 24.97 17.44 -16.42
C PRO A 85 23.47 17.72 -16.21
N PRO A 86 22.82 18.46 -17.13
CA PRO A 86 21.40 18.73 -17.05
C PRO A 86 20.53 17.47 -17.29
N ASN A 87 21.07 16.45 -17.95
CA ASN A 87 20.47 15.12 -18.11
C ASN A 87 21.51 14.09 -17.66
N ASN A 88 21.51 13.74 -16.38
CA ASN A 88 22.17 12.50 -15.96
C ASN A 88 21.21 11.37 -16.28
N GLY A 89 21.28 10.91 -17.54
CA GLY A 89 20.45 9.81 -18.02
C GLY A 89 20.59 8.64 -17.08
N HIS A 90 19.57 8.39 -16.27
CA HIS A 90 19.46 7.15 -15.52
C HIS A 90 19.51 6.03 -16.57
N ILE A 91 20.57 5.22 -16.49
CA ILE A 91 20.67 4.02 -17.32
C ILE A 91 19.40 3.23 -17.04
N GLY A 92 18.65 2.95 -18.10
CA GLY A 92 17.29 2.41 -18.13
C GLY A 92 17.13 1.00 -17.59
N ALA A 93 17.85 0.64 -16.53
CA ALA A 93 17.80 -0.66 -15.92
C ALA A 93 16.48 -0.80 -15.16
N ARG A 94 15.75 -1.86 -15.51
CA ARG A 94 14.55 -2.25 -14.77
C ARG A 94 14.95 -2.72 -13.37
N MET A 95 14.11 -2.39 -12.40
CA MET A 95 14.31 -2.83 -11.02
C MET A 95 13.44 -4.05 -10.74
N ASP A 96 14.01 -5.07 -10.10
CA ASP A 96 13.23 -6.09 -9.43
C ASP A 96 12.53 -5.47 -8.22
N VAL A 97 11.22 -5.65 -8.11
CA VAL A 97 10.39 -5.04 -7.05
C VAL A 97 9.58 -6.07 -6.29
N VAL A 98 9.18 -5.71 -5.08
CA VAL A 98 8.23 -6.45 -4.25
C VAL A 98 7.01 -5.57 -4.05
N ASN A 99 5.81 -6.17 -4.08
CA ASN A 99 4.60 -5.44 -3.70
C ASN A 99 4.70 -5.02 -2.23
N GLN A 100 4.41 -3.75 -1.92
CA GLN A 100 4.49 -3.22 -0.56
C GLN A 100 3.67 -4.03 0.45
N ARG A 101 2.54 -4.61 0.04
CA ARG A 101 1.71 -5.45 0.92
C ARG A 101 2.34 -6.82 1.21
N ASP A 102 3.24 -7.29 0.36
CA ASP A 102 3.90 -8.59 0.48
C ASP A 102 5.29 -8.49 1.12
N ALA A 103 5.86 -7.28 1.19
CA ALA A 103 7.21 -7.04 1.71
C ALA A 103 7.44 -7.62 3.11
N GLU A 104 6.46 -7.49 4.01
CA GLU A 104 6.50 -8.08 5.37
C GLU A 104 6.64 -9.61 5.33
N LEU A 105 5.81 -10.29 4.51
CA LEU A 105 5.87 -11.75 4.39
C LEU A 105 7.16 -12.22 3.71
N VAL A 106 7.66 -11.45 2.73
CA VAL A 106 8.95 -11.71 2.10
C VAL A 106 10.08 -11.60 3.13
N PHE A 107 10.07 -10.57 3.98
CA PHE A 107 11.03 -10.42 5.08
C PHE A 107 10.99 -11.61 6.04
N LEU A 108 9.81 -11.99 6.54
CA LEU A 108 9.67 -13.13 7.44
C LEU A 108 10.15 -14.43 6.78
N TRP A 109 9.84 -14.62 5.50
CA TRP A 109 10.29 -15.79 4.74
C TRP A 109 11.81 -15.83 4.55
N GLN A 110 12.46 -14.69 4.31
CA GLN A 110 13.92 -14.62 4.23
C GLN A 110 14.56 -14.93 5.59
N MET A 111 14.00 -14.41 6.68
CA MET A 111 14.46 -14.74 8.04
C MET A 111 14.32 -16.25 8.33
N TYR A 112 13.18 -16.84 7.99
CA TYR A 112 12.93 -18.27 8.17
C TYR A 112 13.96 -19.14 7.43
N LYS A 113 14.27 -18.80 6.17
CA LYS A 113 15.26 -19.52 5.35
C LYS A 113 16.67 -19.44 5.95
N ARG A 114 17.04 -18.29 6.51
CA ARG A 114 18.37 -18.07 7.11
C ARG A 114 18.51 -18.64 8.52
N ALA A 115 17.40 -18.87 9.23
CA ALA A 115 17.43 -19.43 10.57
C ALA A 115 17.91 -20.89 10.57
N GLU A 116 18.72 -21.23 11.57
CA GLU A 116 19.26 -22.57 11.78
C GLU A 116 18.15 -23.62 11.91
N GLY A 117 18.36 -24.78 11.28
CA GLY A 117 17.40 -25.88 11.30
C GLY A 117 17.11 -26.37 12.71
N GLY A 118 15.83 -26.55 13.05
CA GLY A 118 15.40 -27.01 14.38
C GLY A 118 15.51 -25.98 15.51
N SER A 119 15.99 -24.76 15.24
CA SER A 119 16.06 -23.71 16.26
C SER A 119 14.67 -23.22 16.69
N GLU A 120 14.54 -22.85 17.96
CA GLU A 120 13.32 -22.23 18.49
C GLU A 120 12.93 -20.98 17.70
N LYS A 121 13.92 -20.15 17.36
CA LYS A 121 13.75 -18.96 16.52
C LYS A 121 13.09 -19.29 15.18
N LYS A 122 13.50 -20.37 14.52
CA LYS A 122 12.90 -20.79 13.23
C LYS A 122 11.43 -21.18 13.40
N THR A 123 11.11 -21.87 14.49
CA THR A 123 9.72 -22.23 14.84
C THR A 123 8.87 -20.99 15.14
N GLN A 124 9.42 -20.02 15.90
CA GLN A 124 8.73 -18.76 16.19
C GLN A 124 8.43 -17.96 14.92
N ILE A 125 9.40 -17.82 14.00
CA ILE A 125 9.18 -17.14 12.72
C ILE A 125 8.11 -17.86 11.88
N LEU A 126 8.15 -19.20 11.84
CA LEU A 126 7.13 -19.97 11.12
C LEU A 126 5.73 -19.75 11.70
N ASN A 127 5.59 -19.68 13.03
CA ASN A 127 4.33 -19.37 13.67
C ASN A 127 3.86 -17.95 13.34
N GLN A 128 4.75 -16.96 13.33
CA GLN A 128 4.41 -15.60 12.90
C GLN A 128 3.89 -15.57 11.45
N ILE A 129 4.55 -16.26 10.52
CA ILE A 129 4.08 -16.36 9.12
C ILE A 129 2.67 -16.95 9.08
N LYS A 130 2.42 -18.05 9.81
CA LYS A 130 1.10 -18.70 9.86
C LYS A 130 0.03 -17.75 10.40
N GLU A 131 0.30 -17.06 11.50
CA GLU A 131 -0.66 -16.11 12.09
C GLU A 131 -0.93 -14.93 11.17
N THR A 132 0.10 -14.33 10.56
CA THR A 132 -0.07 -13.25 9.57
C THR A 132 -0.91 -13.73 8.39
N MET A 133 -0.62 -14.90 7.82
CA MET A 133 -1.41 -15.44 6.70
C MET A 133 -2.85 -15.78 7.10
N ARG A 134 -3.06 -16.35 8.29
CA ARG A 134 -4.39 -16.66 8.84
C ARG A 134 -5.22 -15.40 8.98
N HIS A 135 -4.65 -14.34 9.56
CA HIS A 135 -5.32 -13.06 9.73
C HIS A 135 -5.63 -12.39 8.37
N ARG A 136 -4.67 -12.37 7.44
CA ARG A 136 -4.89 -11.83 6.08
C ARG A 136 -6.01 -12.57 5.33
N THR A 137 -6.03 -13.90 5.45
CA THR A 137 -7.07 -14.74 4.84
C THR A 137 -8.43 -14.46 5.46
N HIS A 138 -8.50 -14.35 6.79
CA HIS A 138 -9.71 -13.99 7.52
C HIS A 138 -10.27 -12.65 7.05
N LEU A 139 -9.45 -11.59 7.00
CA LEU A 139 -9.90 -10.28 6.50
C LEU A 139 -10.44 -10.35 5.07
N ASP A 140 -9.75 -11.05 4.17
CA ASP A 140 -10.19 -11.22 2.79
C ASP A 140 -11.50 -12.01 2.69
N SER A 141 -11.65 -13.12 3.43
CA SER A 141 -12.86 -13.95 3.38
C SER A 141 -14.05 -13.30 4.06
N SER A 142 -13.85 -12.61 5.18
CA SER A 142 -14.90 -11.86 5.87
C SER A 142 -15.43 -10.73 4.98
N MET A 143 -14.57 -9.98 4.30
CA MET A 143 -15.03 -8.92 3.39
C MET A 143 -15.81 -9.46 2.18
N GLU A 144 -15.38 -10.57 1.59
CA GLU A 144 -16.12 -11.22 0.49
C GLU A 144 -17.49 -11.75 0.96
N LEU A 145 -17.56 -12.31 2.18
CA LEU A 145 -18.81 -12.80 2.77
C LEU A 145 -19.76 -11.63 3.10
N ILE A 146 -19.27 -10.55 3.72
CA ILE A 146 -20.06 -9.34 3.97
C ILE A 146 -20.63 -8.79 2.67
N GLY A 147 -19.83 -8.72 1.60
CA GLY A 147 -20.30 -8.32 0.27
C GLY A 147 -21.42 -9.23 -0.24
N THR A 148 -21.30 -10.53 -0.04
CA THR A 148 -22.32 -11.52 -0.43
C THR A 148 -23.61 -11.34 0.35
N LEU A 149 -23.53 -11.11 1.66
CA LEU A 149 -24.68 -10.92 2.54
C LEU A 149 -25.44 -9.62 2.23
N LEU A 150 -24.71 -8.51 1.99
CA LEU A 150 -25.31 -7.20 1.76
C LEU A 150 -25.83 -6.98 0.34
N LEU A 151 -25.09 -7.50 -0.66
CA LEU A 151 -25.28 -7.13 -2.07
C LEU A 151 -25.59 -8.34 -2.96
N GLY A 152 -25.72 -9.52 -2.35
CA GLY A 152 -26.05 -10.78 -2.99
C GLY A 152 -24.83 -11.46 -3.66
N PRO A 153 -24.88 -12.80 -3.83
CA PRO A 153 -23.74 -13.61 -4.28
C PRO A 153 -23.31 -13.34 -5.72
N LYS A 154 -24.19 -12.78 -6.56
CA LYS A 154 -23.89 -12.50 -7.98
C LYS A 154 -23.21 -11.16 -8.20
N LYS A 155 -23.52 -10.15 -7.37
CA LYS A 155 -23.11 -8.75 -7.60
C LYS A 155 -22.18 -8.22 -6.51
N GLY A 156 -22.18 -8.81 -5.31
CA GLY A 156 -21.41 -8.28 -4.18
C GLY A 156 -19.93 -8.12 -4.47
N SER A 157 -19.28 -9.17 -4.98
CA SER A 157 -17.86 -9.11 -5.36
C SER A 157 -17.55 -7.99 -6.35
N ALA A 158 -18.38 -7.84 -7.38
CA ALA A 158 -18.22 -6.82 -8.42
C ALA A 158 -18.40 -5.41 -7.87
N ILE A 159 -19.41 -5.19 -7.01
CA ILE A 159 -19.66 -3.89 -6.38
C ILE A 159 -18.54 -3.54 -5.40
N LEU A 160 -18.12 -4.46 -4.53
CA LEU A 160 -17.03 -4.20 -3.58
C LEU A 160 -15.71 -3.84 -4.28
N LYS A 161 -15.43 -4.49 -5.42
CA LYS A 161 -14.20 -4.28 -6.20
C LYS A 161 -14.30 -3.15 -7.22
N SER A 162 -15.51 -2.60 -7.45
CA SER A 162 -15.76 -1.54 -8.43
C SER A 162 -14.89 -0.32 -8.18
N VAL A 163 -14.21 0.14 -9.22
CA VAL A 163 -13.38 1.35 -9.21
C VAL A 163 -14.19 2.47 -9.85
N ARG A 164 -14.29 3.61 -9.18
CA ARG A 164 -14.92 4.81 -9.75
C ARG A 164 -14.05 5.38 -10.88
N GLU A 165 -14.67 6.17 -11.73
CA GLU A 165 -13.95 6.92 -12.76
C GLU A 165 -12.84 7.76 -12.16
N PRO A 166 -11.72 7.97 -12.89
CA PRO A 166 -10.66 8.89 -12.46
C PRO A 166 -11.23 10.25 -12.02
N ASP A 167 -10.56 10.89 -11.07
CA ASP A 167 -10.93 12.18 -10.46
C ASP A 167 -12.22 12.19 -9.61
N SER A 168 -12.95 11.08 -9.53
CA SER A 168 -14.05 10.94 -8.56
C SER A 168 -13.51 10.65 -7.15
N PRO A 169 -14.13 11.22 -6.09
CA PRO A 169 -13.76 10.85 -4.73
C PRO A 169 -14.07 9.38 -4.47
N LEU A 170 -13.24 8.73 -3.64
CA LEU A 170 -13.41 7.31 -3.28
C LEU A 170 -14.80 7.03 -2.67
N VAL A 171 -15.24 7.92 -1.78
CA VAL A 171 -16.51 7.82 -1.05
C VAL A 171 -17.20 9.18 -1.03
N ASP A 172 -18.53 9.16 -1.06
CA ASP A 172 -19.33 10.39 -0.97
C ASP A 172 -19.49 10.88 0.48
N ASP A 173 -19.60 9.95 1.43
CA ASP A 173 -19.67 10.23 2.87
C ASP A 173 -18.51 9.58 3.64
N TRP A 174 -17.54 10.41 4.02
CA TRP A 174 -16.38 10.00 4.82
C TRP A 174 -16.74 9.59 6.26
N ARG A 175 -17.85 10.08 6.83
CA ARG A 175 -18.32 9.64 8.16
C ARG A 175 -18.91 8.25 8.08
N CYS A 176 -19.66 7.95 7.02
CA CYS A 176 -20.10 6.60 6.73
C CYS A 176 -18.90 5.65 6.64
N LEU A 177 -17.86 6.00 5.84
CA LEU A 177 -16.69 5.14 5.66
C LEU A 177 -16.05 4.74 7.00
N LYS A 178 -15.78 5.72 7.87
CA LYS A 178 -15.23 5.47 9.21
C LYS A 178 -16.14 4.60 10.06
N SER A 179 -17.46 4.83 10.00
CA SER A 179 -18.44 4.05 10.76
C SER A 179 -18.50 2.60 10.29
N MET A 180 -18.47 2.34 8.98
CA MET A 180 -18.43 0.98 8.42
C MET A 180 -17.14 0.25 8.80
N VAL A 181 -16.00 0.96 8.78
CA VAL A 181 -14.71 0.40 9.22
C VAL A 181 -14.75 0.03 10.70
N ARG A 182 -15.27 0.91 11.57
CA ARG A 182 -15.38 0.63 13.00
C ARG A 182 -16.28 -0.57 13.27
N LEU A 183 -17.46 -0.64 12.65
CA LEU A 183 -18.36 -1.78 12.80
C LEU A 183 -17.68 -3.09 12.37
N PHE A 184 -16.95 -3.06 11.26
CA PHE A 184 -16.16 -4.21 10.85
C PHE A 184 -15.12 -4.60 11.92
N GLU A 185 -14.30 -3.65 12.39
CA GLU A 185 -13.25 -3.95 13.36
C GLU A 185 -13.81 -4.46 14.69
N THR A 186 -14.97 -3.96 15.13
CA THR A 186 -15.65 -4.41 16.35
C THR A 186 -16.01 -5.89 16.32
N HIS A 187 -16.37 -6.44 15.16
CA HIS A 187 -16.85 -7.82 15.05
C HIS A 187 -15.87 -8.77 14.38
N CYS A 188 -14.99 -8.25 13.52
CA CYS A 188 -14.10 -9.03 12.67
C CYS A 188 -12.61 -8.88 13.05
N GLY A 189 -12.29 -8.02 14.02
CA GLY A 189 -10.91 -7.74 14.43
C GLY A 189 -10.26 -6.59 13.65
N SER A 190 -9.11 -6.14 14.15
CA SER A 190 -8.37 -4.99 13.61
C SER A 190 -8.01 -5.20 12.14
N LEU A 191 -8.12 -4.15 11.32
CA LEU A 191 -7.74 -4.24 9.91
C LEU A 191 -6.24 -4.44 9.70
N THR A 192 -5.42 -3.93 10.62
CA THR A 192 -3.96 -3.76 10.46
C THR A 192 -3.62 -2.96 9.19
N GLN A 193 -2.33 -2.79 8.89
CA GLN A 193 -1.94 -2.13 7.65
C GLN A 193 -2.37 -2.91 6.40
N TYR A 194 -2.47 -4.24 6.48
CA TYR A 194 -2.90 -5.08 5.36
C TYR A 194 -4.36 -4.79 4.96
N GLY A 195 -5.26 -4.72 5.95
CA GLY A 195 -6.70 -4.56 5.73
C GLY A 195 -7.09 -3.22 5.12
N MET A 196 -6.20 -2.21 5.12
CA MET A 196 -6.39 -0.97 4.37
C MET A 196 -6.65 -1.22 2.87
N LYS A 197 -6.25 -2.38 2.32
CA LYS A 197 -6.60 -2.79 0.95
C LYS A 197 -8.12 -2.83 0.70
N HIS A 198 -8.92 -3.02 1.75
CA HIS A 198 -10.37 -3.15 1.68
C HIS A 198 -11.11 -1.82 1.83
N MET A 199 -10.41 -0.68 1.95
CA MET A 199 -11.08 0.63 2.10
C MET A 199 -12.03 0.96 0.95
N ARG A 200 -11.73 0.49 -0.26
CA ARG A 200 -12.64 0.62 -1.41
C ARG A 200 -13.94 -0.16 -1.22
N ALA A 201 -13.88 -1.35 -0.63
CA ALA A 201 -15.07 -2.15 -0.36
C ALA A 201 -15.99 -1.44 0.63
N PHE A 202 -15.45 -0.91 1.74
CA PHE A 202 -16.22 -0.10 2.69
C PHE A 202 -16.79 1.16 2.06
N ALA A 203 -16.01 1.85 1.22
CA ALA A 203 -16.49 3.01 0.48
C ALA A 203 -17.65 2.66 -0.45
N ASN A 204 -17.56 1.55 -1.18
CA ASN A 204 -18.62 1.11 -2.09
C ASN A 204 -19.89 0.67 -1.35
N ILE A 205 -19.76 0.09 -0.15
CA ILE A 205 -20.90 -0.18 0.75
C ILE A 205 -21.60 1.13 1.14
N CYS A 206 -20.83 2.16 1.53
CA CYS A 206 -21.36 3.49 1.83
C CYS A 206 -22.04 4.13 0.62
N ASN A 207 -21.37 4.14 -0.53
CA ASN A 207 -21.88 4.71 -1.78
C ASN A 207 -23.15 3.97 -2.26
N GLY A 208 -23.32 2.70 -1.90
CA GLY A 208 -24.52 1.90 -2.16
C GLY A 208 -25.68 2.19 -1.21
N GLY A 209 -25.51 3.08 -0.22
CA GLY A 209 -26.56 3.46 0.73
C GLY A 209 -26.90 2.37 1.75
N VAL A 210 -25.98 1.45 2.02
CA VAL A 210 -26.18 0.39 3.03
C VAL A 210 -26.27 1.03 4.42
N SER A 211 -27.27 0.61 5.21
CA SER A 211 -27.45 1.09 6.58
C SER A 211 -26.40 0.51 7.53
N LEU A 212 -26.08 1.25 8.60
CA LEU A 212 -25.18 0.76 9.65
C LEU A 212 -25.69 -0.54 10.30
N ALA A 213 -27.00 -0.65 10.51
CA ALA A 213 -27.61 -1.86 11.08
C ALA A 213 -27.40 -3.08 10.16
N SER A 214 -27.61 -2.93 8.85
CA SER A 214 -27.36 -4.01 7.90
C SER A 214 -25.87 -4.40 7.85
N MET A 215 -24.96 -3.43 7.92
CA MET A 215 -23.53 -3.70 8.01
C MET A 215 -23.18 -4.47 9.29
N GLU A 216 -23.73 -4.06 10.44
CA GLU A 216 -23.52 -4.72 11.73
C GLU A 216 -23.99 -6.17 11.70
N GLU A 217 -25.22 -6.44 11.22
CA GLU A 217 -25.75 -7.79 11.05
C GLU A 217 -24.86 -8.65 10.13
N ALA A 218 -24.39 -8.08 9.01
CA ALA A 218 -23.50 -8.77 8.09
C ALA A 218 -22.13 -9.07 8.72
N CYS A 219 -21.57 -8.15 9.49
CA CYS A 219 -20.32 -8.34 10.24
C CYS A 219 -20.45 -9.44 11.30
N VAL A 220 -21.52 -9.40 12.11
CA VAL A 220 -21.80 -10.43 13.12
C VAL A 220 -21.92 -11.80 12.45
N ALA A 221 -22.68 -11.90 11.36
CA ALA A 221 -22.85 -13.16 10.63
C ALA A 221 -21.56 -13.65 9.96
N ALA A 222 -20.75 -12.74 9.40
CA ALA A 222 -19.53 -13.11 8.67
C ALA A 222 -18.36 -13.48 9.58
N CYS A 223 -18.36 -12.98 10.82
CA CYS A 223 -17.24 -13.09 11.75
C CYS A 223 -17.61 -13.87 13.03
N SER A 224 -18.82 -14.43 13.11
CA SER A 224 -19.26 -15.25 14.24
C SER A 224 -18.31 -16.42 14.49
N GLY A 225 -17.82 -16.55 15.72
CA GLY A 225 -16.92 -17.64 16.13
C GLY A 225 -15.45 -17.43 15.75
N HIS A 226 -15.09 -16.29 15.16
CA HIS A 226 -13.69 -15.90 15.02
C HIS A 226 -13.17 -15.28 16.31
N ASP A 227 -12.06 -15.81 16.83
CA ASP A 227 -11.31 -15.19 17.92
C ASP A 227 -10.13 -14.39 17.33
N ALA A 228 -10.26 -13.06 17.36
CA ALA A 228 -9.24 -12.14 16.88
C ALA A 228 -8.02 -12.04 17.82
N GLY A 229 -8.12 -12.57 19.06
CA GLY A 229 -7.05 -12.54 20.05
C GLY A 229 -6.52 -11.11 20.29
N GLU A 230 -5.20 -10.94 20.16
CA GLU A 230 -4.55 -9.63 20.34
C GLU A 230 -4.90 -8.63 19.23
N LEU A 231 -5.30 -9.10 18.05
CA LEU A 231 -5.66 -8.28 16.88
C LEU A 231 -7.12 -7.80 16.94
N HIS A 232 -7.51 -7.27 18.10
CA HIS A 232 -8.81 -6.68 18.32
C HIS A 232 -8.67 -5.18 18.65
N PRO A 233 -9.56 -4.30 18.16
CA PRO A 233 -9.45 -2.86 18.38
C PRO A 233 -9.52 -2.45 19.87
N SER A 234 -10.05 -3.30 20.76
CA SER A 234 -9.97 -3.05 22.21
C SER A 234 -8.53 -2.99 22.74
N ASN A 235 -7.59 -3.63 22.05
CA ASN A 235 -6.18 -3.71 22.46
C ASN A 235 -5.31 -2.71 21.68
N GLN A 236 -5.64 -2.45 20.41
CA GLN A 236 -4.80 -1.67 19.49
C GLN A 236 -5.40 -0.31 19.08
N GLY A 237 -6.64 -0.04 19.47
CA GLY A 237 -7.43 1.08 18.95
C GLY A 237 -8.07 0.75 17.59
N TYR A 238 -9.05 1.56 17.22
CA TYR A 238 -9.67 1.51 15.90
C TYR A 238 -8.79 2.21 14.86
N SER A 239 -8.86 1.74 13.61
CA SER A 239 -8.16 2.34 12.48
C SER A 239 -8.69 3.73 12.08
N THR A 240 -9.88 4.13 12.56
CA THR A 240 -10.54 5.40 12.21
C THR A 240 -11.21 6.09 13.38
#